data_AF-A0A3T0RWN5-F1
#
_entry.id   AF-A0A3T0RWN5-F1
#
_cell.length_a   1.000
_cell.length_b   1.000
_cell.length_c   1.000
_cell.angle_alpha   90.00
_cell.angle_beta   90.00
_cell.angle_gamma   90.00
#
_symmetry.space_group_name_H-M   'P 1'
#
loop_
_entity.id
_entity.type
_entity.pdbx_description
1 polymer ?
#
loop_
_entity_poly.entity_id
_entity_poly.type
_entity_poly.pdbx_seq_one_letter_code
_entity_poly.pdbx_strand_id
1 'polypeptide(L)'
;MWVGRCRIVRDLVAAATLVAMATALPLAASADPGSTSTENGKPGDHSMGSQIEKYEGSGPTPRRAAPRTRALTVDVGVPGLDVSSHDGVTDWSSRWADGYRFVWVKATEATSYVNPLFSGQYSGSAAQGLLRGAYHFAIPSSSSGTDQAKYFSDNGGGWSRDGATLPGALDLEYNPYKGGVCYGLSQAQMVAWIKDFNTYYANRWGRYPIIYTSTSWWNRCVGSSVADTNALWVARYASAVGALPINWSTHTVWQHADTGYDQNFFNGSIAQLSSFAGASNPARGYSVSGAIGVKYNTVRKALGEPTAAAVRRGDGGYYQTFTRGVITYSSRTGAHEFHGAINARWRSLGVETAFSRLGYATSDGNSFVAFSRGGIVNNPGRGRAFLVEGAIFRKLQTAGGTPRLGYPKSDEVNGRGNGVRRMNWFEAGAITWDVNGRTAVVRGAIHKTWAYRGSERSRYGRPISDEYRLGKRTAQNFSNHYRLEYQGGTVREVRA
;
A
#
# COMPACT_ATOMS: atom_id res chain seq x y z
N MET A 1 0.26 -51.16 54.09
CA MET A 1 -0.45 -52.43 54.23
C MET A 1 -0.69 -52.97 52.83
N TRP A 2 0.01 -54.06 52.47
CA TRP A 2 -0.29 -55.08 51.44
C TRP A 2 -0.64 -54.63 50.00
N VAL A 3 0.23 -54.83 48.99
CA VAL A 3 0.41 -56.07 48.15
C VAL A 3 -0.85 -56.33 47.30
N GLY A 4 -0.86 -56.63 46.00
CA GLY A 4 0.13 -57.11 45.05
C GLY A 4 -0.60 -57.62 43.79
N ARG A 5 0.19 -58.10 42.83
CA ARG A 5 -0.15 -58.53 41.47
C ARG A 5 -0.92 -59.86 41.37
N CYS A 6 -1.37 -60.15 40.12
CA CYS A 6 -1.47 -61.48 39.46
C CYS A 6 -2.68 -62.37 39.86
N ARG A 7 -3.33 -63.20 39.00
CA ARG A 7 -3.01 -63.79 37.69
C ARG A 7 -4.26 -64.51 37.09
N ILE A 8 -4.36 -64.52 35.76
CA ILE A 8 -4.63 -65.67 34.83
C ILE A 8 -6.07 -66.22 34.60
N VAL A 9 -6.51 -65.98 33.34
CA VAL A 9 -7.00 -66.88 32.26
C VAL A 9 -8.18 -67.84 32.51
N ARG A 10 -9.23 -67.68 31.69
CA ARG A 10 -9.73 -68.74 30.80
C ARG A 10 -10.56 -68.20 29.63
N ASP A 11 -10.17 -68.65 28.44
CA ASP A 11 -10.75 -68.41 27.13
C ASP A 11 -12.21 -68.86 27.03
N LEU A 12 -13.01 -68.14 26.25
CA LEU A 12 -14.14 -68.70 25.50
C LEU A 12 -14.33 -67.89 24.22
N VAL A 13 -13.95 -68.53 23.12
CA VAL A 13 -14.22 -68.14 21.73
C VAL A 13 -15.72 -68.30 21.48
N ALA A 14 -16.38 -67.23 21.03
CA ALA A 14 -17.70 -67.32 20.41
C ALA A 14 -17.70 -66.47 19.13
N ALA A 15 -17.69 -67.18 18.01
CA ALA A 15 -17.88 -66.64 16.68
C ALA A 15 -19.30 -66.09 16.53
N ALA A 16 -19.43 -64.85 16.05
CA ALA A 16 -20.68 -64.32 15.56
C ALA A 16 -20.54 -64.07 14.05
N THR A 17 -21.01 -65.08 13.31
CA THR A 17 -21.28 -65.09 11.88
C THR A 17 -22.25 -63.98 11.47
N LEU A 18 -21.85 -63.17 10.48
CA LEU A 18 -22.75 -62.37 9.66
C LEU A 18 -23.72 -63.31 8.92
N VAL A 19 -25.02 -63.06 9.06
CA VAL A 19 -26.03 -63.57 8.12
C VAL A 19 -26.52 -62.40 7.29
N ALA A 20 -26.29 -62.54 5.99
CA ALA A 20 -26.77 -61.68 4.93
C ALA A 20 -28.28 -61.83 4.72
N MET A 21 -28.97 -60.72 4.49
CA MET A 21 -30.18 -60.72 3.66
C MET A 21 -29.89 -59.97 2.37
N ALA A 22 -29.97 -60.72 1.28
CA ALA A 22 -29.87 -60.24 -0.08
C ALA A 22 -31.19 -59.57 -0.50
N THR A 23 -31.10 -58.35 -1.00
CA THR A 23 -32.04 -57.84 -1.99
C THR A 23 -31.25 -57.50 -3.25
N ALA A 24 -31.61 -58.19 -4.34
CA ALA A 24 -31.01 -58.02 -5.64
C ALA A 24 -31.37 -56.64 -6.20
N LEU A 25 -30.36 -55.79 -6.40
CA LEU A 25 -30.45 -54.59 -7.24
C LEU A 25 -29.96 -54.97 -8.64
N PRO A 26 -30.74 -54.72 -9.70
CA PRO A 26 -30.27 -54.95 -11.06
C PRO A 26 -29.20 -53.90 -11.41
N LEU A 27 -28.13 -54.35 -12.08
CA LEU A 27 -27.25 -53.48 -12.84
C LEU A 27 -28.09 -52.76 -13.90
N ALA A 28 -28.26 -51.45 -13.76
CA ALA A 28 -28.69 -50.58 -14.84
C ALA A 28 -27.54 -49.61 -15.14
N ALA A 29 -27.13 -49.61 -16.40
CA ALA A 29 -26.13 -48.75 -16.99
C ALA A 29 -26.39 -47.27 -16.64
N SER A 30 -25.30 -46.50 -16.50
CA SER A 30 -25.34 -45.05 -16.39
C SER A 30 -26.01 -44.46 -17.64
N ALA A 31 -27.28 -44.11 -17.50
CA ALA A 31 -27.95 -43.18 -18.40
C ALA A 31 -27.89 -41.81 -17.72
N ASP A 32 -27.39 -40.82 -18.46
CA ASP A 32 -27.50 -39.39 -18.16
C ASP A 32 -28.90 -39.06 -17.61
N PRO A 33 -29.02 -38.35 -16.46
CA PRO A 33 -30.23 -37.59 -16.23
C PRO A 33 -30.15 -36.39 -17.15
N GLY A 34 -30.81 -36.54 -18.30
CA GLY A 34 -31.05 -35.48 -19.26
C GLY A 34 -31.55 -34.22 -18.56
N SER A 35 -31.14 -33.10 -19.14
CA SER A 35 -31.60 -31.74 -18.87
C SER A 35 -33.11 -31.68 -18.59
N THR A 36 -33.51 -31.74 -17.33
CA THR A 36 -34.80 -31.22 -16.89
C THR A 36 -34.63 -29.72 -16.76
N SER A 37 -34.99 -29.03 -17.83
CA SER A 37 -35.28 -27.60 -17.84
C SER A 37 -36.25 -27.28 -16.69
N THR A 38 -35.75 -26.67 -15.61
CA THR A 38 -36.59 -26.13 -14.55
C THR A 38 -37.33 -24.91 -15.06
N GLU A 39 -38.62 -25.10 -15.28
CA GLU A 39 -39.73 -24.15 -15.23
C GLU A 39 -39.41 -22.65 -15.41
N ASN A 40 -39.71 -22.18 -16.62
CA ASN A 40 -40.22 -20.83 -16.86
C ASN A 40 -41.49 -20.60 -16.00
N GLY A 41 -41.41 -19.86 -14.88
CA GLY A 41 -42.62 -19.65 -14.06
C GLY A 41 -42.59 -18.74 -12.83
N LYS A 42 -41.46 -18.20 -12.36
CA LYS A 42 -41.43 -17.14 -11.33
C LYS A 42 -40.62 -15.92 -11.83
N PRO A 43 -41.09 -14.67 -11.66
CA PRO A 43 -40.24 -13.51 -11.89
C PRO A 43 -39.10 -13.50 -10.86
N GLY A 44 -37.87 -13.20 -11.28
CA GLY A 44 -36.85 -12.69 -10.37
C GLY A 44 -35.81 -13.68 -9.84
N ASP A 45 -35.03 -14.39 -10.66
CA ASP A 45 -33.75 -14.95 -10.17
C ASP A 45 -32.69 -15.17 -11.28
N HIS A 46 -31.98 -14.11 -11.66
CA HIS A 46 -30.88 -14.13 -12.63
C HIS A 46 -29.49 -13.98 -11.99
N SER A 47 -28.52 -14.81 -12.38
CA SER A 47 -27.12 -14.60 -12.00
C SER A 47 -26.52 -13.43 -12.82
N MET A 48 -25.47 -12.81 -12.28
CA MET A 48 -24.70 -11.80 -12.99
C MET A 48 -24.05 -12.46 -14.22
N GLY A 49 -24.08 -11.81 -15.38
CA GLY A 49 -23.54 -12.42 -16.61
C GLY A 49 -24.50 -13.35 -17.34
N SER A 50 -25.62 -13.74 -16.73
CA SER A 50 -26.60 -14.64 -17.36
C SER A 50 -27.09 -14.14 -18.71
N GLN A 51 -27.14 -12.81 -18.91
CA GLN A 51 -27.51 -12.22 -20.19
C GLN A 51 -26.30 -11.77 -21.03
N ILE A 52 -25.08 -11.73 -20.50
CA ILE A 52 -23.89 -11.43 -21.33
C ILE A 52 -23.61 -12.60 -22.27
N GLU A 53 -23.48 -13.83 -21.74
CA GLU A 53 -23.16 -15.00 -22.58
C GLU A 53 -24.18 -15.19 -23.71
N LYS A 54 -25.48 -15.04 -23.38
CA LYS A 54 -26.58 -15.18 -24.32
C LYS A 54 -26.50 -14.21 -25.51
N TYR A 55 -26.04 -12.98 -25.30
CA TYR A 55 -26.03 -11.94 -26.34
C TYR A 55 -24.66 -11.75 -27.00
N GLU A 56 -23.56 -12.09 -26.32
CA GLU A 56 -22.19 -11.82 -26.78
C GLU A 56 -21.35 -13.09 -27.00
N GLY A 57 -21.79 -14.23 -26.46
CA GLY A 57 -21.15 -15.54 -26.59
C GLY A 57 -19.87 -15.71 -25.76
N SER A 58 -19.41 -16.96 -25.65
CA SER A 58 -18.13 -17.36 -25.06
C SER A 58 -17.18 -17.80 -26.19
N GLY A 59 -16.12 -17.02 -26.50
CA GLY A 59 -15.27 -17.35 -27.67
C GLY A 59 -13.87 -16.72 -27.72
N PRO A 60 -12.84 -17.47 -28.16
CA PRO A 60 -11.52 -16.92 -28.46
C PRO A 60 -11.53 -16.23 -29.84
N THR A 61 -11.05 -14.99 -29.93
CA THR A 61 -10.81 -14.34 -31.22
C THR A 61 -9.73 -15.08 -32.03
N PRO A 62 -9.85 -15.19 -33.38
CA PRO A 62 -8.90 -15.94 -34.19
C PRO A 62 -7.47 -15.38 -34.09
N ARG A 63 -6.54 -16.27 -33.76
CA ARG A 63 -5.12 -16.01 -33.54
C ARG A 63 -4.41 -15.75 -34.88
N ARG A 64 -4.10 -14.48 -35.19
CA ARG A 64 -3.07 -14.17 -36.17
C ARG A 64 -1.71 -14.27 -35.48
N ALA A 65 -0.88 -15.22 -35.91
CA ALA A 65 0.39 -15.54 -35.28
C ALA A 65 1.35 -14.33 -35.27
N ALA A 66 1.70 -13.84 -34.08
CA ALA A 66 2.83 -12.96 -33.86
C ALA A 66 4.06 -13.78 -33.39
N PRO A 67 5.29 -13.33 -33.66
CA PRO A 67 6.50 -14.12 -33.42
C PRO A 67 6.69 -14.39 -31.93
N ARG A 68 7.30 -15.54 -31.61
CA ARG A 68 7.73 -15.91 -30.24
C ARG A 68 8.80 -14.93 -29.75
N THR A 69 8.39 -13.79 -29.22
CA THR A 69 9.18 -13.02 -28.28
C THR A 69 8.96 -13.60 -26.88
N ARG A 70 10.08 -13.82 -26.19
CA ARG A 70 10.17 -14.30 -24.81
C ARG A 70 9.12 -13.59 -23.94
N ALA A 71 8.14 -14.35 -23.44
CA ALA A 71 7.04 -13.84 -22.64
C ALA A 71 7.58 -13.08 -21.42
N LEU A 72 7.39 -11.77 -21.42
CA LEU A 72 7.38 -10.97 -20.20
C LEU A 72 6.18 -11.45 -19.38
N THR A 73 6.44 -11.95 -18.18
CA THR A 73 5.43 -12.41 -17.23
C THR A 73 4.34 -11.36 -17.03
N VAL A 74 3.08 -11.76 -17.20
CA VAL A 74 1.87 -10.98 -16.89
C VAL A 74 1.93 -10.57 -15.41
N ASP A 75 1.82 -9.28 -15.10
CA ASP A 75 1.47 -8.84 -13.74
C ASP A 75 0.03 -9.32 -13.47
N VAL A 76 -0.09 -10.46 -12.78
CA VAL A 76 -1.33 -11.22 -12.61
C VAL A 76 -2.29 -10.47 -11.68
N GLY A 77 -3.52 -10.21 -12.13
CA GLY A 77 -4.60 -9.67 -11.28
C GLY A 77 -4.97 -10.64 -10.15
N VAL A 78 -5.65 -10.14 -9.12
CA VAL A 78 -6.11 -11.01 -8.00
C VAL A 78 -7.33 -11.81 -8.48
N PRO A 79 -7.35 -13.15 -8.34
CA PRO A 79 -8.53 -13.94 -8.68
C PRO A 79 -9.67 -13.74 -7.68
N GLY A 80 -10.91 -13.71 -8.19
CA GLY A 80 -12.12 -13.73 -7.39
C GLY A 80 -13.28 -14.37 -8.14
N LEU A 81 -14.43 -14.40 -7.47
CA LEU A 81 -15.66 -15.02 -7.95
C LEU A 81 -16.83 -14.06 -7.84
N ASP A 82 -17.92 -14.40 -8.50
CA ASP A 82 -19.24 -13.99 -8.07
C ASP A 82 -20.17 -15.19 -8.01
N VAL A 83 -21.13 -15.15 -7.08
CA VAL A 83 -22.03 -16.28 -6.79
C VAL A 83 -23.45 -15.81 -6.51
N SER A 84 -24.41 -16.69 -6.73
CA SER A 84 -25.84 -16.50 -6.55
C SER A 84 -26.51 -17.78 -6.02
N SER A 85 -27.84 -17.78 -5.90
CA SER A 85 -28.62 -18.98 -5.60
C SER A 85 -28.35 -20.15 -6.56
N HIS A 86 -27.98 -19.86 -7.81
CA HIS A 86 -27.69 -20.85 -8.87
C HIS A 86 -26.47 -21.71 -8.55
N ASP A 87 -25.52 -21.20 -7.75
CA ASP A 87 -24.30 -21.90 -7.36
C ASP A 87 -24.49 -22.84 -6.16
N GLY A 88 -25.68 -22.84 -5.55
CA GLY A 88 -25.97 -23.60 -4.35
C GLY A 88 -25.09 -23.23 -3.15
N VAL A 89 -24.87 -24.20 -2.26
CA VAL A 89 -23.98 -24.04 -1.11
C VAL A 89 -22.53 -24.14 -1.56
N THR A 90 -21.78 -23.05 -1.40
CA THR A 90 -20.39 -22.94 -1.87
C THR A 90 -19.38 -23.51 -0.87
N ASP A 91 -18.49 -24.39 -1.32
CA ASP A 91 -17.31 -24.83 -0.55
C ASP A 91 -16.21 -23.77 -0.58
N TRP A 92 -16.27 -22.85 0.37
CA TRP A 92 -15.31 -21.75 0.48
C TRP A 92 -13.87 -22.22 0.72
N SER A 93 -13.67 -23.34 1.41
CA SER A 93 -12.32 -23.87 1.68
C SER A 93 -11.63 -24.28 0.38
N SER A 94 -12.36 -25.00 -0.47
CA SER A 94 -11.90 -25.34 -1.82
C SER A 94 -11.67 -24.07 -2.67
N ARG A 95 -12.59 -23.10 -2.65
CA ARG A 95 -12.40 -21.84 -3.43
C ARG A 95 -11.16 -21.07 -2.97
N TRP A 96 -10.88 -21.02 -1.67
CA TRP A 96 -9.68 -20.39 -1.14
C TRP A 96 -8.40 -21.11 -1.59
N ALA A 97 -8.41 -22.44 -1.55
CA ALA A 97 -7.31 -23.30 -2.01
C ALA A 97 -7.04 -23.12 -3.51
N ASP A 98 -8.08 -22.91 -4.32
CA ASP A 98 -7.98 -22.62 -5.76
C ASP A 98 -7.41 -21.23 -6.06
N GLY A 99 -7.18 -20.39 -5.04
CA GLY A 99 -6.48 -19.11 -5.16
C GLY A 99 -7.37 -17.87 -5.18
N TYR A 100 -8.70 -18.03 -5.05
CA TYR A 100 -9.63 -16.91 -4.99
C TYR A 100 -9.46 -16.11 -3.69
N ARG A 101 -9.56 -14.77 -3.78
CA ARG A 101 -9.36 -13.85 -2.64
C ARG A 101 -10.50 -12.87 -2.43
N PHE A 102 -11.43 -12.80 -3.37
CA PHE A 102 -12.66 -12.04 -3.17
C PHE A 102 -13.86 -12.70 -3.82
N VAL A 103 -15.05 -12.29 -3.36
CA VAL A 103 -16.32 -12.68 -3.95
C VAL A 103 -17.36 -11.56 -3.90
N TRP A 104 -18.19 -11.43 -4.93
CA TRP A 104 -19.46 -10.72 -4.82
C TRP A 104 -20.62 -11.73 -4.78
N VAL A 105 -21.55 -11.56 -3.86
CA VAL A 105 -22.69 -12.46 -3.65
C VAL A 105 -23.98 -11.76 -4.05
N LYS A 106 -24.84 -12.39 -4.86
CA LYS A 106 -26.15 -11.83 -5.19
C LYS A 106 -26.94 -11.58 -3.92
N ALA A 107 -27.35 -10.34 -3.67
CA ALA A 107 -28.26 -10.03 -2.57
C ALA A 107 -29.69 -9.92 -3.05
N THR A 108 -29.93 -9.14 -4.10
CA THR A 108 -31.28 -8.81 -4.56
C THR A 108 -31.41 -8.66 -6.06
N GLU A 109 -32.64 -8.79 -6.56
CA GLU A 109 -33.04 -8.44 -7.92
C GLU A 109 -34.33 -7.62 -7.88
N ALA A 110 -34.36 -6.52 -8.62
CA ALA A 110 -35.45 -5.54 -8.59
C ALA A 110 -35.82 -5.13 -7.13
N THR A 111 -37.12 -5.05 -6.82
CA THR A 111 -37.62 -4.75 -5.46
C THR A 111 -38.36 -5.94 -4.83
N SER A 112 -38.18 -7.14 -5.39
CA SER A 112 -39.01 -8.30 -5.06
C SER A 112 -38.25 -9.56 -4.69
N TYR A 113 -37.00 -9.73 -5.14
CA TYR A 113 -36.23 -10.93 -4.89
C TYR A 113 -35.07 -10.68 -3.93
N VAL A 114 -34.91 -11.58 -2.95
CA VAL A 114 -33.73 -11.70 -2.09
C VAL A 114 -33.16 -13.10 -2.29
N ASN A 115 -31.84 -13.19 -2.50
CA ASN A 115 -31.17 -14.48 -2.64
C ASN A 115 -31.29 -15.28 -1.33
N PRO A 116 -31.96 -16.46 -1.33
CA PRO A 116 -32.16 -17.26 -0.13
C PRO A 116 -30.86 -17.83 0.44
N LEU A 117 -29.80 -17.92 -0.37
CA LEU A 117 -28.48 -18.41 0.04
C LEU A 117 -27.52 -17.28 0.43
N PHE A 118 -27.93 -16.01 0.35
CA PHE A 118 -27.05 -14.85 0.57
C PHE A 118 -26.31 -14.93 1.90
N SER A 119 -27.01 -15.21 3.01
CA SER A 119 -26.38 -15.23 4.33
C SER A 119 -25.28 -16.29 4.44
N GLY A 120 -25.54 -17.51 3.95
CA GLY A 120 -24.56 -18.60 3.97
C GLY A 120 -23.37 -18.32 3.06
N GLN A 121 -23.63 -17.79 1.86
CA GLN A 121 -22.58 -17.45 0.90
C GLN A 121 -21.72 -16.27 1.39
N TYR A 122 -22.35 -15.20 1.88
CA TYR A 122 -21.67 -13.98 2.31
C TYR A 122 -20.88 -14.16 3.61
N SER A 123 -21.48 -14.78 4.63
CA SER A 123 -20.80 -15.03 5.90
C SER A 123 -19.80 -16.18 5.80
N GLY A 124 -20.09 -17.21 4.99
CA GLY A 124 -19.17 -18.31 4.75
C GLY A 124 -17.88 -17.86 4.05
N SER A 125 -17.98 -17.00 3.03
CA SER A 125 -16.80 -16.48 2.35
C SER A 125 -15.95 -15.57 3.25
N ALA A 126 -16.61 -14.75 4.09
CA ALA A 126 -15.94 -13.94 5.09
C ALA A 126 -15.21 -14.78 6.14
N ALA A 127 -15.82 -15.87 6.64
CA ALA A 127 -15.20 -16.77 7.61
C ALA A 127 -13.96 -17.48 7.06
N GLN A 128 -13.93 -17.74 5.75
CA GLN A 128 -12.78 -18.29 5.06
C GLN A 128 -11.67 -17.25 4.77
N GLY A 129 -11.96 -15.96 4.95
CA GLY A 129 -11.01 -14.86 4.79
C GLY A 129 -11.07 -14.15 3.43
N LEU A 130 -12.08 -14.42 2.59
CA LEU A 130 -12.27 -13.68 1.35
C LEU A 130 -12.79 -12.25 1.65
N LEU A 131 -12.32 -11.28 0.85
CA LEU A 131 -12.99 -10.00 0.76
C LEU A 131 -14.34 -10.21 0.07
N ARG A 132 -15.41 -9.64 0.61
CA ARG A 132 -16.77 -9.94 0.14
C ARG A 132 -17.61 -8.71 -0.06
N GLY A 133 -18.32 -8.66 -1.18
CA GLY A 133 -19.32 -7.66 -1.50
C GLY A 133 -20.65 -8.32 -1.85
N ALA A 134 -21.68 -7.51 -1.98
CA ALA A 134 -22.99 -7.94 -2.43
C ALA A 134 -23.28 -7.31 -3.79
N TYR A 135 -24.06 -7.96 -4.65
CA TYR A 135 -24.52 -7.36 -5.91
C TYR A 135 -26.04 -7.34 -6.04
N HIS A 136 -26.51 -6.38 -6.84
CA HIS A 136 -27.91 -6.15 -7.16
C HIS A 136 -28.15 -6.29 -8.66
N PHE A 137 -29.01 -7.22 -9.07
CA PHE A 137 -29.46 -7.34 -10.46
C PHE A 137 -30.53 -6.28 -10.75
N ALA A 138 -30.16 -5.27 -11.54
CA ALA A 138 -31.03 -4.12 -11.78
C ALA A 138 -32.13 -4.45 -12.78
N ILE A 139 -33.36 -4.03 -12.47
CA ILE A 139 -34.49 -4.02 -13.43
C ILE A 139 -35.00 -2.58 -13.56
N PRO A 140 -34.35 -1.72 -14.36
CA PRO A 140 -34.68 -0.29 -14.40
C PRO A 140 -36.12 0.04 -14.80
N SER A 141 -36.80 -0.86 -15.51
CA SER A 141 -38.20 -0.68 -15.92
C SER A 141 -39.22 -0.92 -14.81
N SER A 142 -38.85 -1.55 -13.68
CA SER A 142 -39.81 -1.97 -12.65
C SER A 142 -40.00 -0.97 -11.52
N SER A 143 -39.03 -0.10 -11.25
CA SER A 143 -39.08 0.90 -10.17
C SER A 143 -37.99 1.96 -10.35
N SER A 144 -37.94 2.99 -9.50
CA SER A 144 -36.86 3.98 -9.52
C SER A 144 -35.52 3.37 -9.08
N GLY A 145 -34.41 4.03 -9.45
CA GLY A 145 -33.07 3.65 -8.99
C GLY A 145 -32.92 3.79 -7.48
N THR A 146 -33.58 4.80 -6.89
CA THR A 146 -33.63 4.98 -5.43
C THR A 146 -34.31 3.80 -4.74
N ASP A 147 -35.44 3.30 -5.26
CA ASP A 147 -36.16 2.18 -4.65
C ASP A 147 -35.34 0.89 -4.67
N GLN A 148 -34.67 0.61 -5.79
CA GLN A 148 -33.79 -0.55 -5.92
C GLN A 148 -32.53 -0.40 -5.05
N ALA A 149 -31.93 0.78 -4.96
CA ALA A 149 -30.80 1.02 -4.07
C ALA A 149 -31.18 0.87 -2.59
N LYS A 150 -32.37 1.32 -2.20
CA LYS A 150 -32.93 1.11 -0.87
C LYS A 150 -33.15 -0.37 -0.60
N TYR A 151 -33.82 -1.08 -1.50
CA TYR A 151 -34.11 -2.49 -1.37
C TYR A 151 -32.83 -3.33 -1.26
N PHE A 152 -31.84 -3.07 -2.11
CA PHE A 152 -30.51 -3.66 -2.02
C PHE A 152 -29.84 -3.36 -0.68
N SER A 153 -29.80 -2.09 -0.26
CA SER A 153 -29.17 -1.67 1.00
C SER A 153 -29.80 -2.31 2.24
N ASP A 154 -31.11 -2.51 2.23
CA ASP A 154 -31.86 -3.10 3.35
C ASP A 154 -31.77 -4.63 3.38
N ASN A 155 -31.32 -5.28 2.31
CA ASN A 155 -31.28 -6.74 2.16
C ASN A 155 -29.86 -7.28 1.87
N GLY A 156 -28.84 -6.71 2.51
CA GLY A 156 -27.46 -7.24 2.46
C GLY A 156 -26.50 -6.48 1.56
N GLY A 157 -26.97 -5.48 0.80
CA GLY A 157 -26.16 -4.62 -0.07
C GLY A 157 -25.29 -3.59 0.63
N GLY A 158 -25.28 -3.58 1.97
CA GLY A 158 -24.57 -2.56 2.75
C GLY A 158 -23.05 -2.66 2.64
N TRP A 159 -22.38 -1.54 2.92
CA TRP A 159 -20.92 -1.47 3.02
C TRP A 159 -20.51 -0.94 4.40
N SER A 160 -19.41 -1.49 4.94
CA SER A 160 -18.79 -0.99 6.16
C SER A 160 -17.28 -0.89 5.99
N ARG A 161 -16.65 0.02 6.75
CA ARG A 161 -15.19 0.21 6.74
C ARG A 161 -14.47 -0.80 7.62
N ASP A 162 -14.82 -2.08 7.51
CA ASP A 162 -14.24 -3.17 8.30
C ASP A 162 -12.96 -3.77 7.68
N GLY A 163 -12.56 -3.29 6.51
CA GLY A 163 -11.41 -3.81 5.77
C GLY A 163 -11.65 -5.14 5.05
N ALA A 164 -12.88 -5.67 5.14
CA ALA A 164 -13.29 -6.93 4.52
C ALA A 164 -14.43 -6.74 3.51
N THR A 165 -15.16 -5.63 3.57
CA THR A 165 -16.36 -5.37 2.76
C THR A 165 -16.08 -4.64 1.46
N LEU A 166 -16.28 -5.31 0.33
CA LEU A 166 -16.26 -4.65 -0.97
C LEU A 166 -17.49 -3.75 -1.15
N PRO A 167 -17.40 -2.61 -1.88
CA PRO A 167 -18.57 -1.84 -2.24
C PRO A 167 -19.61 -2.72 -2.94
N GLY A 168 -20.89 -2.44 -2.71
CA GLY A 168 -21.96 -3.10 -3.44
C GLY A 168 -21.77 -2.95 -4.95
N ALA A 169 -22.14 -3.98 -5.70
CA ALA A 169 -22.13 -3.96 -7.16
C ALA A 169 -23.54 -3.75 -7.71
N LEU A 170 -23.66 -2.87 -8.71
CA LEU A 170 -24.85 -2.68 -9.50
C LEU A 170 -24.66 -3.40 -10.83
N ASP A 171 -25.40 -4.48 -11.03
CA ASP A 171 -25.40 -5.28 -12.25
C ASP A 171 -26.37 -4.68 -13.27
N LEU A 172 -25.81 -4.17 -14.36
CA LEU A 172 -26.51 -3.54 -15.47
C LEU A 172 -26.13 -4.23 -16.78
N GLU A 173 -26.97 -5.18 -17.16
CA GLU A 173 -26.82 -5.96 -18.38
C GLU A 173 -28.12 -6.06 -19.18
N TYR A 174 -28.12 -6.85 -20.25
CA TYR A 174 -29.27 -7.06 -21.13
C TYR A 174 -30.49 -7.48 -20.33
N ASN A 175 -31.64 -6.87 -20.64
CA ASN A 175 -32.89 -7.22 -19.99
C ASN A 175 -33.28 -8.70 -20.24
N PRO A 176 -33.45 -9.52 -19.19
CA PRO A 176 -33.94 -10.89 -19.35
C PRO A 176 -35.46 -10.98 -19.58
N TYR A 177 -36.19 -9.87 -19.36
CA TYR A 177 -37.65 -9.79 -19.46
C TYR A 177 -38.13 -9.10 -20.74
N LYS A 178 -39.45 -8.91 -20.84
CA LYS A 178 -40.07 -8.06 -21.87
C LYS A 178 -39.61 -6.61 -21.72
N GLY A 179 -39.66 -5.84 -22.81
CA GLY A 179 -39.22 -4.44 -22.86
C GLY A 179 -37.95 -4.20 -23.67
N GLY A 180 -37.40 -5.22 -24.34
CA GLY A 180 -36.21 -5.09 -25.17
C GLY A 180 -34.93 -4.92 -24.35
N VAL A 181 -33.78 -4.94 -25.04
CA VAL A 181 -32.45 -5.07 -24.42
C VAL A 181 -32.08 -3.95 -23.44
N CYS A 182 -32.67 -2.77 -23.59
CA CYS A 182 -32.45 -1.60 -22.72
C CYS A 182 -33.64 -1.31 -21.79
N TYR A 183 -34.44 -2.32 -21.43
CA TYR A 183 -35.58 -2.18 -20.50
C TYR A 183 -36.67 -1.19 -20.96
N GLY A 184 -36.75 -0.91 -22.26
CA GLY A 184 -37.68 0.06 -22.83
C GLY A 184 -37.33 1.52 -22.54
N LEU A 185 -36.14 1.77 -21.97
CA LEU A 185 -35.66 3.10 -21.62
C LEU A 185 -34.82 3.70 -22.73
N SER A 186 -34.95 5.01 -22.91
CA SER A 186 -33.94 5.79 -23.61
C SER A 186 -32.65 5.89 -22.79
N GLN A 187 -31.52 6.20 -23.45
CA GLN A 187 -30.25 6.43 -22.76
C GLN A 187 -30.36 7.49 -21.64
N ALA A 188 -31.08 8.59 -21.88
CA ALA A 188 -31.26 9.64 -20.88
C ALA A 188 -32.01 9.15 -19.63
N GLN A 189 -33.04 8.32 -19.82
CA GLN A 189 -33.78 7.72 -18.71
C GLN A 189 -32.93 6.71 -17.95
N MET A 190 -32.15 5.88 -18.65
CA MET A 190 -31.23 4.93 -18.03
C MET A 190 -30.17 5.65 -17.19
N VAL A 191 -29.59 6.74 -17.71
CA VAL A 191 -28.61 7.57 -16.98
C VAL A 191 -29.21 8.21 -15.73
N ALA A 192 -30.44 8.74 -15.82
CA ALA A 192 -31.14 9.28 -14.66
C ALA A 192 -31.37 8.22 -13.59
N TRP A 193 -31.83 7.03 -14.00
CA TRP A 193 -32.04 5.90 -13.11
C TRP A 193 -30.75 5.46 -12.37
N ILE A 194 -29.64 5.35 -13.11
CA ILE A 194 -28.33 5.01 -12.53
C ILE A 194 -27.88 6.07 -11.52
N LYS A 195 -28.08 7.36 -11.83
CA LYS A 195 -27.74 8.46 -10.92
C LYS A 195 -28.56 8.42 -9.63
N ASP A 196 -29.84 8.08 -9.70
CA ASP A 196 -30.69 7.92 -8.52
C ASP A 196 -30.17 6.80 -7.62
N PHE A 197 -29.88 5.63 -8.20
CA PHE A 197 -29.31 4.50 -7.46
C PHE A 197 -27.97 4.88 -6.80
N ASN A 198 -27.06 5.46 -7.58
CA ASN A 198 -25.75 5.90 -7.11
C ASN A 198 -25.83 6.91 -5.97
N THR A 199 -26.72 7.90 -6.10
CA THR A 199 -26.89 8.96 -5.09
C THR A 199 -27.39 8.39 -3.78
N TYR A 200 -28.41 7.54 -3.82
CA TYR A 200 -28.92 6.87 -2.62
C TYR A 200 -27.82 6.04 -1.94
N TYR A 201 -27.16 5.17 -2.72
CA TYR A 201 -26.14 4.25 -2.19
C TYR A 201 -24.94 5.01 -1.59
N ALA A 202 -24.45 6.04 -2.29
CA ALA A 202 -23.35 6.88 -1.81
C ALA A 202 -23.71 7.68 -0.55
N ASN A 203 -24.92 8.23 -0.48
CA ASN A 203 -25.38 8.94 0.72
C ASN A 203 -25.49 8.02 1.93
N ARG A 204 -25.92 6.77 1.73
CA ARG A 204 -26.10 5.81 2.82
C ARG A 204 -24.79 5.19 3.31
N TRP A 205 -23.88 4.87 2.39
CA TRP A 205 -22.70 4.06 2.70
C TRP A 205 -21.37 4.81 2.52
N GLY A 206 -21.39 6.06 2.03
CA GLY A 206 -20.18 6.85 1.80
C GLY A 206 -19.31 6.34 0.65
N ARG A 207 -19.85 5.47 -0.21
CA ARG A 207 -19.17 4.83 -1.35
C ARG A 207 -20.14 4.74 -2.52
N TYR A 208 -19.67 4.96 -3.75
CA TYR A 208 -20.44 4.59 -4.95
C TYR A 208 -20.36 3.06 -5.16
N PRO A 209 -21.41 2.43 -5.73
CA PRO A 209 -21.34 1.04 -6.12
C PRO A 209 -20.36 0.85 -7.28
N ILE A 210 -19.76 -0.34 -7.39
CA ILE A 210 -19.10 -0.73 -8.64
C ILE A 210 -20.16 -1.07 -9.68
N ILE A 211 -19.97 -0.66 -10.94
CA ILE A 211 -20.91 -0.99 -12.01
C ILE A 211 -20.39 -2.22 -12.74
N TYR A 212 -21.19 -3.27 -12.73
CA TYR A 212 -21.00 -4.43 -13.60
C TYR A 212 -21.77 -4.23 -14.91
N THR A 213 -21.10 -4.41 -16.05
CA THR A 213 -21.71 -4.30 -17.38
C THR A 213 -20.79 -4.85 -18.48
N SER A 214 -21.32 -5.02 -19.69
CA SER A 214 -20.50 -5.21 -20.90
C SER A 214 -20.30 -3.91 -21.67
N THR A 215 -19.21 -3.83 -22.44
CA THR A 215 -18.94 -2.71 -23.35
C THR A 215 -20.07 -2.51 -24.35
N SER A 216 -20.61 -3.59 -24.89
CA SER A 216 -21.64 -3.56 -25.93
C SER A 216 -22.97 -3.03 -25.39
N TRP A 217 -23.41 -3.53 -24.23
CA TRP A 217 -24.66 -3.09 -23.60
C TRP A 217 -24.58 -1.64 -23.14
N TRP A 218 -23.50 -1.27 -22.44
CA TRP A 218 -23.35 0.09 -21.90
C TRP A 218 -23.34 1.16 -22.99
N ASN A 219 -22.58 0.94 -24.07
CA ASN A 219 -22.52 1.89 -25.19
C ASN A 219 -23.88 2.04 -25.89
N ARG A 220 -24.69 0.98 -25.91
CA ARG A 220 -26.02 0.98 -26.52
C ARG A 220 -27.07 1.61 -25.61
N CYS A 221 -27.14 1.19 -24.35
CA CYS A 221 -28.27 1.48 -23.46
C CYS A 221 -28.02 2.65 -22.50
N VAL A 222 -26.77 3.07 -22.30
CA VAL A 222 -26.40 4.21 -21.44
C VAL A 222 -25.77 5.34 -22.25
N GLY A 223 -24.75 5.04 -23.06
CA GLY A 223 -24.16 5.99 -24.00
C GLY A 223 -23.52 7.25 -23.39
N SER A 224 -23.35 7.33 -22.06
CA SER A 224 -22.78 8.50 -21.38
C SER A 224 -21.85 8.11 -20.21
N SER A 225 -21.14 9.09 -19.65
CA SER A 225 -20.22 8.86 -18.52
C SER A 225 -20.91 8.94 -17.16
N VAL A 226 -20.67 7.92 -16.33
CA VAL A 226 -20.68 7.99 -14.85
C VAL A 226 -19.32 7.55 -14.28
N ALA A 227 -18.28 7.54 -15.13
CA ALA A 227 -16.97 6.98 -14.83
C ALA A 227 -16.17 7.78 -13.79
N ASP A 228 -16.55 9.05 -13.56
CA ASP A 228 -15.96 9.91 -12.53
C ASP A 228 -16.37 9.47 -11.10
N THR A 229 -17.43 8.68 -10.97
CA THR A 229 -17.98 8.24 -9.67
C THR A 229 -17.89 6.73 -9.43
N ASN A 230 -18.06 5.90 -10.47
CA ASN A 230 -18.16 4.46 -10.32
C ASN A 230 -16.94 3.72 -10.85
N ALA A 231 -16.45 2.75 -10.07
CA ALA A 231 -15.53 1.73 -10.57
C ALA A 231 -16.22 0.85 -11.62
N LEU A 232 -15.42 0.29 -12.53
CA LEU A 232 -15.92 -0.59 -13.60
C LEU A 232 -15.58 -2.05 -13.29
N TRP A 233 -16.61 -2.89 -13.33
CA TRP A 233 -16.52 -4.34 -13.47
C TRP A 233 -16.99 -4.71 -14.87
N VAL A 234 -16.06 -5.03 -15.75
CA VAL A 234 -16.38 -5.31 -17.15
C VAL A 234 -16.56 -6.81 -17.38
N ALA A 235 -17.67 -7.18 -18.02
CA ALA A 235 -17.93 -8.54 -18.47
C ALA A 235 -17.37 -8.73 -19.88
N ARG A 236 -16.47 -9.71 -20.04
CA ARG A 236 -15.98 -10.13 -21.36
C ARG A 236 -15.31 -11.50 -21.29
N TYR A 237 -15.98 -12.52 -21.83
CA TYR A 237 -15.50 -13.91 -21.80
C TYR A 237 -14.52 -14.18 -22.96
N ALA A 238 -13.29 -13.74 -22.75
CA ALA A 238 -12.23 -13.80 -23.76
C ALA A 238 -10.85 -13.89 -23.09
N SER A 239 -9.80 -14.08 -23.89
CA SER A 239 -8.42 -14.08 -23.38
C SER A 239 -7.86 -12.68 -23.06
N ALA A 240 -8.61 -11.61 -23.33
CA ALA A 240 -8.22 -10.22 -23.06
C ALA A 240 -9.45 -9.32 -22.88
N VAL A 241 -9.32 -8.29 -22.05
CA VAL A 241 -10.41 -7.33 -21.72
C VAL A 241 -10.88 -6.49 -22.90
N GLY A 242 -9.99 -6.23 -23.88
CA GLY A 242 -10.27 -5.43 -25.08
C GLY A 242 -10.84 -4.02 -24.79
N ALA A 243 -11.69 -3.52 -25.70
CA ALA A 243 -12.27 -2.18 -25.59
C ALA A 243 -13.22 -2.07 -24.39
N LEU A 244 -13.07 -1.00 -23.60
CA LEU A 244 -13.89 -0.71 -22.44
C LEU A 244 -15.16 0.09 -22.83
N PRO A 245 -16.20 0.08 -21.99
CA PRO A 245 -17.36 0.95 -22.17
C PRO A 245 -16.94 2.42 -22.24
N ILE A 246 -17.74 3.22 -22.96
CA ILE A 246 -17.44 4.63 -23.22
C ILE A 246 -17.13 5.38 -21.91
N ASN A 247 -16.06 6.18 -21.96
CA ASN A 247 -15.57 7.03 -20.86
C ASN A 247 -14.89 6.33 -19.67
N TRP A 248 -14.71 4.99 -19.68
CA TRP A 248 -13.70 4.35 -18.81
C TRP A 248 -12.38 4.15 -19.56
N SER A 249 -11.29 4.59 -18.96
CA SER A 249 -9.92 4.36 -19.45
C SER A 249 -9.26 3.12 -18.82
N THR A 250 -9.85 2.57 -17.76
CA THR A 250 -9.40 1.37 -17.07
C THR A 250 -10.57 0.62 -16.44
N HIS A 251 -10.44 -0.70 -16.28
CA HIS A 251 -11.35 -1.51 -15.50
C HIS A 251 -10.79 -1.73 -14.08
N THR A 252 -11.69 -1.94 -13.11
CA THR A 252 -11.35 -2.34 -11.74
C THR A 252 -11.43 -3.85 -11.56
N VAL A 253 -12.47 -4.47 -12.12
CA VAL A 253 -12.65 -5.92 -12.15
C VAL A 253 -12.97 -6.34 -13.59
N TRP A 254 -12.50 -7.51 -13.99
CA TRP A 254 -12.82 -8.14 -15.26
C TRP A 254 -13.39 -9.53 -15.01
N GLN A 255 -14.66 -9.75 -15.38
CA GLN A 255 -15.25 -11.10 -15.45
C GLN A 255 -14.86 -11.72 -16.79
N HIS A 256 -14.05 -12.78 -16.75
CA HIS A 256 -13.35 -13.30 -17.93
C HIS A 256 -13.79 -14.70 -18.37
N ALA A 257 -14.56 -15.40 -17.53
CA ALA A 257 -15.13 -16.71 -17.83
C ALA A 257 -16.31 -17.00 -16.89
N ASP A 258 -17.18 -17.91 -17.32
CA ASP A 258 -18.42 -18.37 -16.67
C ASP A 258 -18.41 -19.90 -16.42
N THR A 259 -17.29 -20.56 -16.72
CA THR A 259 -17.17 -22.02 -16.59
C THR A 259 -17.11 -22.46 -15.12
N GLY A 260 -18.18 -23.10 -14.66
CA GLY A 260 -18.33 -23.64 -13.31
C GLY A 260 -18.76 -22.60 -12.28
N TYR A 261 -17.95 -21.54 -12.14
CA TYR A 261 -18.29 -20.30 -11.45
C TYR A 261 -17.91 -19.14 -12.36
N ASP A 262 -18.58 -18.00 -12.19
CA ASP A 262 -18.14 -16.75 -12.79
C ASP A 262 -16.79 -16.30 -12.21
N GLN A 263 -15.79 -16.20 -13.08
CA GLN A 263 -14.38 -15.97 -12.72
C GLN A 263 -13.97 -14.53 -13.01
N ASN A 264 -13.34 -13.93 -12.01
CA ASN A 264 -13.01 -12.51 -12.01
C ASN A 264 -11.52 -12.27 -11.73
N PHE A 265 -10.97 -11.26 -12.38
CA PHE A 265 -9.70 -10.66 -12.01
C PHE A 265 -9.89 -9.23 -11.54
N PHE A 266 -9.42 -8.92 -10.33
CA PHE A 266 -9.20 -7.54 -9.90
C PHE A 266 -7.93 -6.99 -10.56
N ASN A 267 -8.04 -5.81 -11.17
CA ASN A 267 -6.93 -5.13 -11.83
C ASN A 267 -6.01 -4.45 -10.81
N GLY A 268 -5.08 -5.23 -10.27
CA GLY A 268 -4.06 -4.78 -9.33
C GLY A 268 -3.63 -5.87 -8.35
N SER A 269 -2.90 -5.47 -7.33
CA SER A 269 -2.41 -6.34 -6.24
C SER A 269 -3.46 -6.58 -5.15
N ILE A 270 -3.24 -7.60 -4.32
CA ILE A 270 -4.07 -7.89 -3.13
C ILE A 270 -4.20 -6.68 -2.18
N ALA A 271 -3.15 -5.87 -2.05
CA ALA A 271 -3.19 -4.66 -1.23
C ALA A 271 -4.10 -3.57 -1.81
N GLN A 272 -4.13 -3.44 -3.15
CA GLN A 272 -5.04 -2.53 -3.85
C GLN A 272 -6.48 -3.01 -3.75
N LEU A 273 -6.71 -4.33 -3.78
CA LEU A 273 -8.03 -4.92 -3.54
C LEU A 273 -8.51 -4.68 -2.09
N SER A 274 -7.66 -4.88 -1.08
CA SER A 274 -8.01 -4.54 0.32
C SER A 274 -8.29 -3.05 0.51
N SER A 275 -7.53 -2.19 -0.16
CA SER A 275 -7.78 -0.74 -0.21
C SER A 275 -9.12 -0.42 -0.89
N PHE A 276 -9.47 -1.15 -1.95
CA PHE A 276 -10.75 -1.04 -2.63
C PHE A 276 -11.92 -1.51 -1.75
N ALA A 277 -11.77 -2.53 -0.90
CA ALA A 277 -12.76 -2.86 0.15
C ALA A 277 -12.89 -1.77 1.22
N GLY A 278 -11.93 -0.84 1.30
CA GLY A 278 -11.99 0.30 2.21
C GLY A 278 -11.36 0.03 3.56
N ALA A 279 -10.38 -0.87 3.64
CA ALA A 279 -9.31 -0.72 4.62
C ALA A 279 -8.70 0.68 4.40
N SER A 280 -9.00 1.61 5.32
CA SER A 280 -8.41 2.95 5.43
C SER A 280 -7.79 3.55 4.16
N ASN A 281 -8.57 3.78 3.10
CA ASN A 281 -8.07 4.48 1.91
C ASN A 281 -8.07 6.01 2.18
N PRO A 282 -7.12 6.80 1.66
CA PRO A 282 -7.43 8.13 1.23
C PRO A 282 -7.39 8.16 -0.29
N ALA A 283 -8.29 8.92 -0.90
CA ALA A 283 -8.24 9.28 -2.31
C ALA A 283 -6.79 9.55 -2.76
N ARG A 284 -6.30 8.77 -3.73
CA ARG A 284 -4.89 8.72 -4.18
C ARG A 284 -3.85 8.49 -3.05
N GLY A 285 -3.99 7.41 -2.29
CA GLY A 285 -3.00 7.02 -1.26
C GLY A 285 -1.97 6.02 -1.78
N TYR A 286 -0.70 6.40 -1.80
CA TYR A 286 0.39 5.45 -2.06
C TYR A 286 0.54 4.47 -0.90
N SER A 287 0.60 3.17 -1.17
CA SER A 287 0.78 2.15 -0.12
C SER A 287 2.09 2.35 0.63
N VAL A 288 2.05 2.17 1.95
CA VAL A 288 3.22 2.24 2.84
C VAL A 288 3.33 0.90 3.54
N SER A 289 4.36 0.11 3.20
CA SER A 289 4.46 -1.29 3.63
C SER A 289 5.89 -1.66 4.03
N GLY A 290 6.08 -2.90 4.49
CA GLY A 290 7.36 -3.40 4.99
C GLY A 290 7.87 -2.58 6.19
N ALA A 291 9.21 -2.50 6.33
CA ALA A 291 9.83 -1.74 7.40
C ALA A 291 9.45 -0.24 7.39
N ILE A 292 9.23 0.33 6.21
CA ILE A 292 8.75 1.72 6.07
C ILE A 292 7.33 1.86 6.63
N GLY A 293 6.43 0.92 6.32
CA GLY A 293 5.07 0.86 6.88
C GLY A 293 5.06 0.72 8.40
N VAL A 294 5.89 -0.17 8.94
CA VAL A 294 6.05 -0.34 10.40
C VAL A 294 6.47 0.97 11.07
N LYS A 295 7.49 1.66 10.52
CA LYS A 295 7.90 2.98 11.03
C LYS A 295 6.78 4.01 10.88
N TYR A 296 6.15 4.08 9.72
CA TYR A 296 5.11 5.07 9.44
C TYR A 296 3.95 5.01 10.44
N ASN A 297 3.53 3.81 10.84
CA ASN A 297 2.48 3.62 11.83
C ASN A 297 2.79 4.28 13.17
N THR A 298 4.08 4.45 13.53
CA THR A 298 4.47 5.12 14.77
C THR A 298 4.58 6.65 14.63
N VAL A 299 4.66 7.18 13.41
CA VAL A 299 4.96 8.61 13.15
C VAL A 299 3.99 9.30 12.18
N ARG A 300 2.83 8.68 11.90
CA ARG A 300 1.82 9.21 10.98
C ARG A 300 1.43 10.66 11.26
N LYS A 301 1.26 11.03 12.54
CA LYS A 301 0.93 12.41 12.95
C LYS A 301 2.07 13.40 12.68
N ALA A 302 3.32 12.98 12.58
CA ALA A 302 4.45 13.85 12.22
C ALA A 302 4.59 13.99 10.69
N LEU A 303 4.41 12.90 9.96
CA LEU A 303 4.70 12.82 8.53
C LEU A 303 3.51 13.20 7.64
N GLY A 304 2.28 13.01 8.10
CA GLY A 304 1.08 13.15 7.27
C GLY A 304 0.94 12.01 6.26
N GLU A 305 0.21 12.24 5.18
CA GLU A 305 -0.10 11.21 4.18
C GLU A 305 1.08 10.94 3.24
N PRO A 306 1.21 9.72 2.68
CA PRO A 306 2.23 9.41 1.67
C PRO A 306 1.95 10.16 0.36
N THR A 307 3.00 10.70 -0.25
CA THR A 307 2.92 11.50 -1.50
C THR A 307 3.50 10.80 -2.72
N ALA A 308 4.15 9.66 -2.54
CA ALA A 308 4.65 8.80 -3.60
C ALA A 308 4.75 7.34 -3.10
N ALA A 309 4.85 6.38 -4.02
CA ALA A 309 5.16 4.98 -3.70
C ALA A 309 6.58 4.89 -3.13
N ALA A 310 6.85 3.83 -2.37
CA ALA A 310 8.21 3.54 -1.94
C ALA A 310 9.10 3.26 -3.15
N VAL A 311 10.20 4.00 -3.26
CA VAL A 311 11.17 3.87 -4.35
C VAL A 311 12.30 2.97 -3.91
N ARG A 312 12.50 1.87 -4.63
CA ARG A 312 13.66 0.98 -4.47
C ARG A 312 14.89 1.59 -5.14
N ARG A 313 16.01 1.63 -4.43
CA ARG A 313 17.30 2.09 -4.93
C ARG A 313 18.15 0.92 -5.43
N GLY A 314 19.15 1.21 -6.26
CA GLY A 314 20.02 0.19 -6.88
C GLY A 314 20.83 -0.64 -5.88
N ASP A 315 21.09 -0.11 -4.69
CA ASP A 315 21.75 -0.75 -3.55
C ASP A 315 20.80 -1.60 -2.67
N GLY A 316 19.52 -1.70 -3.06
CA GLY A 316 18.50 -2.49 -2.37
C GLY A 316 17.83 -1.79 -1.19
N GLY A 317 18.19 -0.55 -0.87
CA GLY A 317 17.43 0.25 0.10
C GLY A 317 16.20 0.91 -0.52
N TYR A 318 15.37 1.53 0.32
CA TYR A 318 14.12 2.15 -0.06
C TYR A 318 13.99 3.54 0.54
N TYR A 319 13.17 4.39 -0.08
CA TYR A 319 12.65 5.58 0.59
C TYR A 319 11.21 5.87 0.15
N GLN A 320 10.45 6.54 1.01
CA GLN A 320 9.10 6.99 0.70
C GLN A 320 8.88 8.40 1.23
N THR A 321 8.22 9.23 0.43
CA THR A 321 7.91 10.63 0.74
C THR A 321 6.51 10.78 1.29
N PHE A 322 6.36 11.69 2.25
CA PHE A 322 5.10 12.05 2.90
C PHE A 322 4.91 13.57 2.83
N THR A 323 3.70 14.05 3.11
CA THR A 323 3.38 15.48 2.99
C THR A 323 4.32 16.35 3.82
N ARG A 324 4.76 15.89 4.99
CA ARG A 324 5.65 16.64 5.90
C ARG A 324 7.03 16.02 6.11
N GLY A 325 7.31 14.84 5.57
CA GLY A 325 8.61 14.19 5.78
C GLY A 325 8.97 13.09 4.80
N VAL A 326 9.91 12.26 5.21
CA VAL A 326 10.42 11.12 4.45
C VAL A 326 10.71 9.98 5.42
N ILE A 327 10.61 8.74 4.95
CA ILE A 327 11.22 7.58 5.61
C ILE A 327 12.23 6.96 4.65
N THR A 328 13.44 6.69 5.13
CA THR A 328 14.46 5.93 4.40
C THR A 328 14.71 4.59 5.09
N TYR A 329 14.98 3.54 4.32
CA TYR A 329 15.25 2.20 4.82
C TYR A 329 16.43 1.55 4.09
N SER A 330 17.29 0.88 4.84
CA SER A 330 18.23 -0.12 4.32
C SER A 330 18.30 -1.31 5.29
N SER A 331 18.76 -2.46 4.82
CA SER A 331 18.98 -3.63 5.70
C SER A 331 19.99 -3.35 6.82
N ARG A 332 20.89 -2.39 6.65
CA ARG A 332 21.92 -2.03 7.64
C ARG A 332 21.44 -1.02 8.67
N THR A 333 20.57 -0.09 8.26
CA THR A 333 20.15 1.05 9.10
C THR A 333 18.75 0.88 9.67
N GLY A 334 17.91 0.00 9.11
CA GLY A 334 16.48 0.00 9.40
C GLY A 334 15.77 1.21 8.82
N ALA A 335 14.48 1.34 9.14
CA ALA A 335 13.62 2.42 8.65
C ALA A 335 13.65 3.60 9.61
N HIS A 336 13.98 4.78 9.09
CA HIS A 336 14.11 6.01 9.86
C HIS A 336 13.41 7.18 9.20
N GLU A 337 12.71 7.98 10.02
CA GLU A 337 11.92 9.12 9.57
C GLU A 337 12.61 10.46 9.84
N PHE A 338 12.39 11.41 8.96
CA PHE A 338 12.71 12.80 9.27
C PHE A 338 11.77 13.78 8.57
N HIS A 339 11.50 14.90 9.26
CA HIS A 339 10.51 15.90 8.84
C HIS A 339 10.95 17.33 9.17
N GLY A 340 10.10 18.31 8.82
CA GLY A 340 10.36 19.73 9.08
C GLY A 340 11.57 20.28 8.30
N ALA A 341 12.36 21.14 8.94
CA ALA A 341 13.52 21.80 8.32
C ALA A 341 14.60 20.80 7.83
N ILE A 342 14.71 19.64 8.48
CA ILE A 342 15.62 18.57 8.05
C ILE A 342 15.17 17.98 6.72
N ASN A 343 13.89 17.63 6.60
CA ASN A 343 13.32 17.14 5.34
C ASN A 343 13.40 18.20 4.24
N ALA A 344 13.11 19.47 4.54
CA ALA A 344 13.28 20.57 3.58
C ALA A 344 14.73 20.65 3.07
N ARG A 345 15.71 20.52 3.97
CA ARG A 345 17.13 20.53 3.62
C ARG A 345 17.52 19.30 2.79
N TRP A 346 17.11 18.11 3.20
CA TRP A 346 17.34 16.87 2.46
C TRP A 346 16.78 16.94 1.03
N ARG A 347 15.54 17.44 0.87
CA ARG A 347 14.90 17.66 -0.44
C ARG A 347 15.67 18.66 -1.30
N SER A 348 16.21 19.74 -0.69
CA SER A 348 16.98 20.76 -1.42
C SER A 348 18.26 20.24 -2.08
N LEU A 349 18.78 19.08 -1.64
CA LEU A 349 19.95 18.45 -2.26
C LEU A 349 19.59 17.71 -3.56
N GLY A 350 18.32 17.31 -3.71
CA GLY A 350 17.90 16.27 -4.64
C GLY A 350 18.22 14.86 -4.11
N VAL A 351 17.37 13.90 -4.45
CA VAL A 351 17.41 12.53 -3.89
C VAL A 351 18.78 11.86 -4.09
N GLU A 352 19.31 11.85 -5.31
CA GLU A 352 20.57 11.16 -5.61
C GLU A 352 21.76 11.79 -4.89
N THR A 353 21.84 13.12 -4.86
CA THR A 353 22.87 13.84 -4.11
C THR A 353 22.77 13.57 -2.62
N ALA A 354 21.56 13.55 -2.06
CA ALA A 354 21.33 13.30 -0.64
C ALA A 354 21.83 11.90 -0.24
N PHE A 355 21.47 10.86 -1.01
CA PHE A 355 21.95 9.50 -0.75
C PHE A 355 23.45 9.33 -1.00
N SER A 356 24.01 9.96 -2.04
CA SER A 356 25.45 9.90 -2.31
C SER A 356 26.28 10.49 -1.16
N ARG A 357 25.86 11.65 -0.64
CA ARG A 357 26.58 12.38 0.41
C ARG A 357 26.33 11.86 1.81
N LEU A 358 25.07 11.57 2.16
CA LEU A 358 24.65 11.23 3.52
C LEU A 358 24.39 9.72 3.71
N GLY A 359 23.96 9.04 2.65
CA GLY A 359 23.45 7.67 2.71
C GLY A 359 22.07 7.59 3.39
N TYR A 360 21.80 6.51 4.12
CA TYR A 360 20.54 6.26 4.82
C TYR A 360 20.55 6.87 6.23
N ALA A 361 19.37 7.30 6.70
CA ALA A 361 19.22 7.78 8.06
C ALA A 361 19.44 6.64 9.07
N THR A 362 20.02 6.97 10.21
CA THR A 362 20.30 6.07 11.34
C THR A 362 19.64 6.55 12.64
N SER A 363 18.86 7.62 12.58
CA SER A 363 18.08 8.16 13.69
C SER A 363 16.83 8.88 13.15
N ASP A 364 15.85 9.10 14.03
CA ASP A 364 14.61 9.79 13.68
C ASP A 364 14.61 11.26 14.13
N GLY A 365 13.78 12.11 13.49
CA GLY A 365 13.35 13.37 14.07
C GLY A 365 13.47 14.61 13.19
N ASN A 366 13.41 15.79 13.83
CA ASN A 366 13.32 17.10 13.15
C ASN A 366 14.35 18.15 13.61
N SER A 367 15.09 17.88 14.69
CA SER A 367 16.13 18.78 15.23
C SER A 367 17.52 18.35 14.83
N PHE A 368 17.79 17.04 14.86
CA PHE A 368 19.03 16.44 14.38
C PHE A 368 18.74 15.03 13.85
N VAL A 369 19.24 14.73 12.66
CA VAL A 369 19.15 13.39 12.07
C VAL A 369 20.54 12.98 11.61
N ALA A 370 21.01 11.86 12.15
CA ALA A 370 22.22 11.19 11.72
C ALA A 370 21.91 10.29 10.52
N PHE A 371 22.89 10.23 9.62
CA PHE A 371 22.93 9.37 8.46
C PHE A 371 24.24 8.60 8.46
N SER A 372 24.29 7.51 7.71
CA SER A 372 25.47 6.62 7.63
C SER A 372 26.80 7.33 7.27
N ARG A 373 26.77 8.50 6.63
CA ARG A 373 27.95 9.28 6.21
C ARG A 373 27.95 10.76 6.67
N GLY A 374 26.95 11.18 7.44
CA GLY A 374 26.78 12.58 7.80
C GLY A 374 25.58 12.84 8.71
N GLY A 375 25.21 14.10 8.85
CA GLY A 375 24.08 14.54 9.64
C GLY A 375 23.47 15.81 9.08
N ILE A 376 22.16 15.98 9.29
CA ILE A 376 21.48 17.25 9.07
C ILE A 376 21.03 17.77 10.44
N VAL A 377 21.41 19.00 10.76
CA VAL A 377 21.07 19.65 12.04
C VAL A 377 20.23 20.88 11.76
N ASN A 378 19.04 20.98 12.34
CA ASN A 378 18.25 22.20 12.32
C ASN A 378 18.87 23.25 13.26
N ASN A 379 19.08 24.48 12.78
CA ASN A 379 19.42 25.61 13.63
C ASN A 379 18.22 26.59 13.62
N PRO A 380 17.36 26.56 14.65
CA PRO A 380 16.20 27.44 14.74
C PRO A 380 16.56 28.93 14.70
N GLY A 381 17.69 29.32 15.31
CA GLY A 381 18.17 30.71 15.31
C GLY A 381 18.58 31.22 13.93
N ARG A 382 18.74 30.34 12.94
CA ARG A 382 18.99 30.68 11.53
C ARG A 382 17.84 30.34 10.60
N GLY A 383 16.74 29.80 11.12
CA GLY A 383 15.56 29.39 10.35
C GLY A 383 15.83 28.30 9.30
N ARG A 384 16.94 27.56 9.39
CA ARG A 384 17.29 26.51 8.41
C ARG A 384 18.16 25.40 9.00
N ALA A 385 18.18 24.26 8.31
CA ALA A 385 19.05 23.14 8.64
C ALA A 385 20.33 23.11 7.79
N PHE A 386 21.39 22.54 8.36
CA PHE A 386 22.75 22.50 7.81
C PHE A 386 23.27 21.07 7.72
N LEU A 387 24.09 20.82 6.69
CA LEU A 387 24.80 19.55 6.54
C LEU A 387 26.12 19.58 7.30
N VAL A 388 26.39 18.47 7.99
CA VAL A 388 27.71 18.14 8.55
C VAL A 388 28.05 16.74 8.04
N GLU A 389 29.12 16.56 7.28
CA GLU A 389 29.37 15.30 6.56
C GLU A 389 30.81 14.79 6.71
N GLY A 390 31.05 13.54 6.28
CA GLY A 390 32.37 12.98 6.12
C GLY A 390 33.24 13.00 7.38
N ALA A 391 34.50 13.44 7.23
CA ALA A 391 35.47 13.47 8.33
C ALA A 391 35.06 14.46 9.43
N ILE A 392 34.47 15.60 9.05
CA ILE A 392 33.99 16.61 9.99
C ILE A 392 32.85 16.06 10.85
N PHE A 393 31.90 15.33 10.25
CA PHE A 393 30.82 14.70 11.01
C PHE A 393 31.32 13.66 12.01
N ARG A 394 32.24 12.76 11.60
CA ARG A 394 32.87 11.80 12.52
C ARG A 394 33.56 12.52 13.68
N LYS A 395 34.26 13.62 13.38
CA LYS A 395 34.90 14.45 14.41
C LYS A 395 33.87 15.06 15.35
N LEU A 396 32.77 15.61 14.83
CA LEU A 396 31.68 16.17 15.63
C LEU A 396 31.13 15.14 16.63
N GLN A 397 30.93 13.89 16.20
CA GLN A 397 30.47 12.80 17.07
C GLN A 397 31.45 12.56 18.24
N THR A 398 32.76 12.45 17.94
CA THR A 398 33.79 12.26 18.99
C THR A 398 34.01 13.49 19.87
N ALA A 399 33.69 14.70 19.39
CA ALA A 399 33.85 15.95 20.12
C ALA A 399 32.67 16.26 21.07
N GLY A 400 31.68 15.36 21.16
CA GLY A 400 30.49 15.49 22.02
C GLY A 400 29.31 16.20 21.36
N GLY A 401 29.33 16.34 20.02
CA GLY A 401 28.17 16.78 19.24
C GLY A 401 27.75 18.25 19.43
N THR A 402 26.53 18.54 18.99
CA THR A 402 25.90 19.87 19.15
C THR A 402 25.74 20.31 20.61
N PRO A 403 25.58 19.44 21.63
CA PRO A 403 25.60 19.89 23.03
C PRO A 403 26.92 20.57 23.45
N ARG A 404 28.04 20.26 22.79
CA ARG A 404 29.36 20.84 23.10
C ARG A 404 29.76 22.00 22.19
N LEU A 405 29.33 21.97 20.93
CA LEU A 405 29.73 22.95 19.92
C LEU A 405 28.63 23.95 19.56
N GLY A 406 27.40 23.72 20.03
CA GLY A 406 26.21 24.45 19.60
C GLY A 406 25.74 24.02 18.20
N TYR A 407 24.73 24.71 17.67
CA TYR A 407 24.21 24.42 16.35
C TYR A 407 25.20 24.86 15.25
N PRO A 408 25.24 24.15 14.11
CA PRO A 408 25.99 24.61 12.96
C PRO A 408 25.43 25.93 12.42
N LYS A 409 26.34 26.75 11.91
CA LYS A 409 26.10 28.07 11.33
C LYS A 409 26.34 28.10 9.82
N SER A 410 27.04 27.09 9.31
CA SER A 410 27.34 26.91 7.89
C SER A 410 27.15 25.43 7.51
N ASP A 411 27.05 25.16 6.21
CA ASP A 411 27.39 23.83 5.71
C ASP A 411 28.91 23.66 5.73
N GLU A 412 29.40 22.51 5.27
CA GLU A 412 30.83 22.35 5.02
C GLU A 412 31.29 23.29 3.89
N VAL A 413 32.16 24.24 4.23
CA VAL A 413 32.72 25.24 3.31
C VAL A 413 34.18 24.92 3.01
N ASN A 414 34.68 25.40 1.87
CA ASN A 414 36.11 25.32 1.56
C ASN A 414 36.91 26.11 2.58
N GLY A 415 38.06 25.57 2.98
CA GLY A 415 39.02 26.34 3.77
C GLY A 415 39.55 27.52 2.97
N ARG A 416 39.85 28.64 3.63
CA ARG A 416 40.29 29.86 2.93
C ARG A 416 41.81 29.95 2.78
N GLY A 417 42.57 28.93 3.18
CA GLY A 417 44.03 28.89 3.06
C GLY A 417 44.70 27.97 4.09
N ASN A 418 46.04 28.00 4.13
CA ASN A 418 46.88 27.35 5.15
C ASN A 418 46.62 25.85 5.34
N GLY A 419 46.33 25.14 4.24
CA GLY A 419 46.18 23.69 4.21
C GLY A 419 44.84 23.17 4.76
N VAL A 420 43.88 24.03 5.08
CA VAL A 420 42.51 23.58 5.40
C VAL A 420 41.78 23.26 4.11
N ARG A 421 41.39 21.99 3.91
CA ARG A 421 40.60 21.55 2.76
C ARG A 421 39.16 22.00 2.93
N ARG A 422 38.56 21.70 4.09
CA ARG A 422 37.16 21.97 4.39
C ARG A 422 37.00 22.36 5.85
N MET A 423 35.95 23.10 6.18
CA MET A 423 35.61 23.43 7.56
C MET A 423 34.11 23.59 7.75
N ASN A 424 33.68 23.46 8.99
CA ASN A 424 32.30 23.72 9.37
C ASN A 424 32.24 24.57 10.65
N TRP A 425 31.39 25.59 10.63
CA TRP A 425 31.24 26.56 11.71
C TRP A 425 30.06 26.21 12.60
N PHE A 426 30.25 26.33 13.91
CA PHE A 426 29.24 26.13 14.94
C PHE A 426 29.14 27.38 15.83
N GLU A 427 28.08 27.48 16.63
CA GLU A 427 27.88 28.61 17.54
C GLU A 427 29.05 28.80 18.51
N ALA A 428 29.54 27.72 19.11
CA ALA A 428 30.60 27.73 20.11
C ALA A 428 31.94 27.16 19.60
N GLY A 429 32.09 26.89 18.29
CA GLY A 429 33.32 26.32 17.76
C GLY A 429 33.38 26.19 16.24
N ALA A 430 34.45 25.56 15.78
CA ALA A 430 34.66 25.15 14.40
C ALA A 430 35.35 23.79 14.34
N ILE A 431 35.08 23.02 13.29
CA ILE A 431 35.82 21.80 12.97
C ILE A 431 36.47 22.00 11.60
N THR A 432 37.77 21.71 11.52
CA THR A 432 38.55 21.81 10.29
C THR A 432 38.96 20.41 9.81
N TRP A 433 39.10 20.25 8.49
CA TRP A 433 39.66 19.08 7.84
C TRP A 433 40.77 19.52 6.88
N ASP A 434 42.00 19.08 7.13
CA ASP A 434 43.18 19.52 6.38
C ASP A 434 43.48 18.64 5.16
N VAL A 435 44.39 19.11 4.30
CA VAL A 435 44.84 18.40 3.09
C VAL A 435 45.53 17.06 3.38
N ASN A 436 46.00 16.84 4.62
CA ASN A 436 46.62 15.59 5.06
C ASN A 436 45.61 14.63 5.70
N GLY A 437 44.32 14.96 5.66
CA GLY A 437 43.26 14.12 6.21
C GLY A 437 42.98 14.34 7.70
N ARG A 438 43.67 15.26 8.39
CA ARG A 438 43.48 15.48 9.83
C ARG A 438 42.27 16.36 10.10
N THR A 439 41.52 16.02 11.15
CA THR A 439 40.42 16.84 11.66
C THR A 439 40.71 17.37 13.06
N ALA A 440 40.47 18.65 13.29
CA ALA A 440 40.66 19.29 14.60
C ALA A 440 39.46 20.15 14.98
N VAL A 441 39.06 20.09 16.25
CA VAL A 441 38.00 20.92 16.83
C VAL A 441 38.61 22.09 17.60
N VAL A 442 38.09 23.30 17.35
CA VAL A 442 38.44 24.53 18.09
C VAL A 442 37.17 25.02 18.76
N ARG A 443 37.16 25.25 20.08
CA ARG A 443 35.94 25.67 20.79
C ARG A 443 36.21 26.68 21.91
N GLY A 444 35.13 27.14 22.55
CA GLY A 444 35.21 28.02 23.72
C GLY A 444 35.99 29.32 23.47
N ALA A 445 36.81 29.71 24.45
CA ALA A 445 37.59 30.94 24.38
C ALA A 445 38.70 30.89 23.30
N ILE A 446 39.34 29.74 23.11
CA ILE A 446 40.38 29.56 22.09
C ILE A 446 39.78 29.79 20.70
N HIS A 447 38.60 29.22 20.42
CA HIS A 447 37.87 29.46 19.18
C HIS A 447 37.54 30.93 18.97
N LYS A 448 37.04 31.63 20.00
CA LYS A 448 36.72 33.07 19.90
C LYS A 448 37.96 33.88 19.50
N THR A 449 39.10 33.62 20.14
CA THR A 449 40.38 34.29 19.81
C THR A 449 40.85 33.94 18.40
N TRP A 450 40.89 32.66 18.04
CA TRP A 450 41.31 32.21 16.71
C TRP A 450 40.41 32.78 15.61
N ALA A 451 39.10 32.72 15.78
CA ALA A 451 38.12 33.24 14.82
C ALA A 451 38.24 34.76 14.64
N TYR A 452 38.34 35.52 15.74
CA TYR A 452 38.51 36.98 15.72
C TYR A 452 39.77 37.42 14.96
N ARG A 453 40.84 36.62 15.02
CA ARG A 453 42.13 36.90 14.36
C ARG A 453 42.19 36.48 12.88
N GLY A 454 41.08 36.05 12.29
CA GLY A 454 41.04 35.61 10.90
C GLY A 454 41.16 34.10 10.70
N SER A 455 40.97 33.31 11.76
CA SER A 455 40.82 31.85 11.70
C SER A 455 42.04 31.16 11.08
N GLU A 456 41.87 30.28 10.10
CA GLU A 456 42.96 29.58 9.44
C GLU A 456 43.92 30.53 8.73
N ARG A 457 43.50 31.75 8.37
CA ARG A 457 44.35 32.81 7.79
C ARG A 457 45.07 33.66 8.83
N SER A 458 44.76 33.48 10.11
CA SER A 458 45.45 34.18 11.18
C SER A 458 46.94 33.81 11.21
N ARG A 459 47.73 34.58 11.95
CA ARG A 459 49.15 34.25 12.21
C ARG A 459 49.35 32.87 12.83
N TYR A 460 48.35 32.32 13.52
CA TYR A 460 48.42 30.98 14.12
C TYR A 460 48.35 29.88 13.05
N GLY A 461 47.65 30.13 11.96
CA GLY A 461 47.31 29.13 10.95
C GLY A 461 46.15 28.23 11.37
N ARG A 462 46.12 27.01 10.86
CA ARG A 462 45.07 26.02 11.18
C ARG A 462 45.40 25.26 12.46
N PRO A 463 44.39 24.77 13.20
CA PRO A 463 44.64 23.86 14.32
C PRO A 463 45.29 22.55 13.83
N ILE A 464 46.26 22.04 14.58
CA ILE A 464 46.94 20.76 14.35
C ILE A 464 46.69 19.74 15.48
N SER A 465 46.04 20.15 16.56
CA SER A 465 45.58 19.30 17.65
C SER A 465 44.14 19.65 18.02
N ASP A 466 43.47 18.76 18.75
CA ASP A 466 42.34 19.19 19.58
C ASP A 466 42.84 19.99 20.79
N GLU A 467 41.90 20.56 21.54
CA GLU A 467 42.18 21.09 22.86
C GLU A 467 42.57 19.96 23.83
N TYR A 468 43.68 20.12 24.53
CA TYR A 468 44.19 19.20 25.55
C TYR A 468 44.46 19.93 26.87
N ARG A 469 44.58 19.18 27.97
CA ARG A 469 44.93 19.76 29.27
C ARG A 469 46.44 19.97 29.37
N LEU A 470 46.84 21.16 29.79
CA LEU A 470 48.23 21.52 30.12
C LEU A 470 48.26 22.07 31.54
N GLY A 471 48.44 21.18 32.51
CA GLY A 471 48.23 21.49 33.93
C GLY A 471 46.82 22.00 34.19
N LYS A 472 46.70 23.20 34.77
CA LYS A 472 45.40 23.87 35.02
C LYS A 472 44.80 24.54 33.77
N ARG A 473 45.53 24.60 32.64
CA ARG A 473 45.11 25.27 31.40
C ARG A 473 44.48 24.29 30.41
N THR A 474 43.67 24.83 29.51
CA THR A 474 43.29 24.15 28.26
C THR A 474 44.16 24.73 27.14
N ALA A 475 44.84 23.91 26.36
CA ALA A 475 45.77 24.34 25.33
C ALA A 475 45.46 23.71 23.97
N GLN A 476 45.83 24.38 22.89
CA GLN A 476 45.69 23.85 21.53
C GLN A 476 46.83 24.33 20.62
N ASN A 477 47.35 23.45 19.78
CA ASN A 477 48.46 23.72 18.87
C ASN A 477 47.97 24.09 17.47
N PHE A 478 48.69 25.00 16.80
CA PHE A 478 48.39 25.52 15.47
C PHE A 478 49.61 25.42 14.54
N SER A 479 49.36 25.40 13.23
CA SER A 479 50.34 25.04 12.19
C SER A 479 51.54 25.96 12.09
N ASN A 480 51.42 27.24 12.48
CA ASN A 480 52.49 28.21 12.34
C ASN A 480 53.30 28.36 13.63
N HIS A 481 53.53 27.25 14.36
CA HIS A 481 54.29 27.24 15.60
C HIS A 481 53.68 28.13 16.70
N TYR A 482 52.35 28.04 16.85
CA TYR A 482 51.62 28.71 17.92
C TYR A 482 50.84 27.71 18.77
N ARG A 483 50.78 27.98 20.07
CA ARG A 483 49.90 27.32 21.03
C ARG A 483 49.04 28.38 21.71
N LEU A 484 47.73 28.18 21.72
CA LEU A 484 46.80 29.03 22.47
C LEU A 484 46.44 28.33 23.79
N GLU A 485 46.58 29.02 24.91
CA GLU A 485 46.36 28.48 26.26
C GLU A 485 45.28 29.29 26.98
N TYR A 486 44.19 28.65 27.38
CA TYR A 486 43.09 29.24 28.13
C TYR A 486 43.16 28.90 29.62
N GLN A 487 43.06 29.92 30.48
CA GLN A 487 42.91 29.77 31.93
C GLN A 487 42.17 30.99 32.49
N GLY A 488 41.11 30.76 33.28
CA GLY A 488 40.47 31.81 34.08
C GLY A 488 39.91 33.00 33.29
N GLY A 489 39.44 32.78 32.05
CA GLY A 489 38.88 33.85 31.20
C GLY A 489 39.85 34.42 30.16
N THR A 490 41.15 34.18 30.31
CA THR A 490 42.19 34.75 29.42
C THR A 490 42.75 33.68 28.49
N VAL A 491 42.96 34.05 27.22
CA VAL A 491 43.69 33.23 26.24
C VAL A 491 45.09 33.82 26.06
N ARG A 492 46.12 33.08 26.46
CA ARG A 492 47.52 33.39 26.21
C ARG A 492 47.95 32.80 24.87
N GLU A 493 48.69 33.58 24.10
CA GLU A 493 49.27 33.17 22.83
C GLU A 493 50.76 32.86 23.05
N VAL A 494 51.19 31.64 22.76
CA VAL A 494 52.57 31.18 22.95
C VAL A 494 53.12 30.77 21.60
N ARG A 495 54.30 31.28 21.22
CA ARG A 495 55.03 30.76 20.06
C ARG A 495 55.79 29.51 20.52
N ALA A 496 55.52 28.38 19.87
CA ALA A 496 55.91 27.04 20.29
C ALA A 496 57.08 26.49 19.46
#